data_AF-A0A3C0CVZ1-F1
#
_entry.id   AF-A0A3C0CVZ1-F1
#
_cell.length_a   1.000
_cell.length_b   1.000
_cell.length_c   1.000
_cell.angle_alpha   90.00
_cell.angle_beta   90.00
_cell.angle_gamma   90.00
#
_symmetry.space_group_name_H-M   'P 1'
#
loop_
_entity.id
_entity.type
_entity.pdbx_description
1 polymer ?
#
loop_
_entity_poly.entity_id
_entity_poly.type
_entity_poly.pdbx_seq_one_letter_code
_entity_poly.pdbx_strand_id
1 'polypeptide(L)'
;MCGSRVWGENAGVSAKPDILILVNAQMKNANWVSITYPNVVKHSQAQMHLSTLVAETGWRVTNTTITDESVMSSGKDPMTSVQFMTPQVIDPAANILPVEPVIKAYKDYANIQLIYIVPQNARLRAMGSYENKYVTITFNGSPGTYRYGIHVKNPSFQSLNLPTPGLSGEAGTVGGQNTVARVAAAVLIVLLAIGIAILAFMFTNRAIAGRGGTKSG
;
A
#
# COMPACT_ATOMS: atom_id res chain seq x y z
N MET A 1 -26.85 -7.61 9.65
CA MET A 1 -26.24 -8.34 8.52
C MET A 1 -24.89 -7.71 8.22
N CYS A 2 -23.80 -8.29 8.72
CA CYS A 2 -22.44 -7.79 8.47
C CYS A 2 -21.97 -8.34 7.11
N GLY A 3 -21.95 -7.48 6.10
CA GLY A 3 -21.43 -7.83 4.78
C GLY A 3 -19.92 -7.99 4.83
N SER A 4 -19.44 -9.23 4.69
CA SER A 4 -18.03 -9.53 4.42
C SER A 4 -17.62 -8.83 3.12
N ARG A 5 -16.78 -7.79 3.25
CA ARG A 5 -16.07 -7.24 2.09
C ARG A 5 -15.03 -8.28 1.69
N VAL A 6 -15.28 -8.92 0.54
CA VAL A 6 -14.26 -9.66 -0.19
C VAL A 6 -13.19 -8.65 -0.56
N TRP A 7 -12.06 -8.70 0.14
CA TRP A 7 -10.86 -7.96 -0.24
C TRP A 7 -10.49 -8.46 -1.62
N GLY A 8 -10.70 -7.62 -2.64
CA GLY A 8 -10.19 -7.90 -3.98
C GLY A 8 -8.70 -8.15 -3.84
N GLU A 9 -8.31 -9.39 -4.11
CA GLU A 9 -6.95 -9.83 -4.28
C GLU A 9 -6.39 -9.07 -5.48
N ASN A 10 -5.88 -7.85 -5.22
CA ASN A 10 -5.13 -7.10 -6.19
C ASN A 10 -3.91 -7.97 -6.52
N ALA A 11 -3.98 -8.68 -7.65
CA ALA A 11 -2.99 -9.63 -8.15
C ALA A 11 -1.67 -8.97 -8.59
N GLY A 12 -1.23 -7.93 -7.88
CA GLY A 12 -0.05 -7.15 -8.17
C GLY A 12 0.71 -6.88 -6.89
N VAL A 13 1.66 -7.77 -6.60
CA VAL A 13 2.78 -7.60 -5.66
C VAL A 13 2.45 -7.81 -4.18
N SER A 14 2.55 -9.07 -3.74
CA SER A 14 3.06 -9.37 -2.40
C SER A 14 4.31 -10.24 -2.54
N ALA A 15 5.30 -9.76 -3.29
CA ALA A 15 6.65 -10.29 -3.14
C ALA A 15 7.10 -10.05 -1.69
N LYS A 16 7.68 -11.07 -1.05
CA LYS A 16 8.34 -10.93 0.26
C LYS A 16 9.29 -9.73 0.18
N PRO A 17 9.23 -8.75 1.09
CA PRO A 17 10.11 -7.59 1.01
C PRO A 17 11.57 -8.00 1.20
N ASP A 18 12.46 -7.40 0.41
CA ASP A 18 13.90 -7.54 0.54
C ASP A 18 14.45 -6.67 1.69
N ILE A 19 13.66 -5.69 2.13
CA ILE A 19 13.90 -4.91 3.33
C ILE A 19 12.59 -4.37 3.88
N LEU A 20 12.42 -4.46 5.21
CA LEU A 20 11.31 -3.87 5.93
C LEU A 20 11.82 -2.73 6.81
N ILE A 21 11.20 -1.56 6.70
CA ILE A 21 11.53 -0.38 7.48
C ILE A 21 10.28 0.04 8.23
N LEU A 22 10.34 -0.02 9.54
CA LEU A 22 9.28 0.40 10.46
C LEU A 22 9.71 1.66 11.19
N VAL A 23 8.93 2.71 11.06
CA VAL A 23 9.11 3.99 11.73
C VAL A 23 7.96 4.21 12.69
N ASN A 24 8.24 4.20 13.98
CA ASN A 24 7.29 4.58 15.03
C ASN A 24 7.54 6.05 15.40
N ALA A 25 6.73 6.93 14.83
CA ALA A 25 6.81 8.36 15.07
C ALA A 25 6.00 8.76 16.31
N GLN A 26 6.61 9.47 17.24
CA GLN A 26 5.98 10.02 18.43
C GLN A 26 6.13 11.54 18.43
N MET A 27 5.09 12.27 18.85
CA MET A 27 5.10 13.76 18.78
C MET A 27 5.97 14.42 19.86
N LYS A 28 6.22 13.73 20.98
CA LYS A 28 6.89 14.32 22.16
C LYS A 28 8.17 13.60 22.59
N ASN A 29 8.44 12.42 22.04
CA ASN A 29 9.56 11.58 22.43
C ASN A 29 10.41 11.28 21.20
N ALA A 30 11.58 10.70 21.44
CA ALA A 30 12.38 10.14 20.37
C ALA A 30 11.57 9.07 19.61
N ASN A 31 11.63 9.15 18.29
CA ASN A 31 11.04 8.20 17.37
C ASN A 31 11.92 6.96 17.33
N TRP A 32 11.30 5.80 17.18
CA TRP A 32 12.01 4.53 17.04
C TRP A 32 11.94 4.06 15.60
N VAL A 33 13.07 3.64 15.06
CA VAL A 33 13.18 3.09 13.71
C VAL A 33 13.79 1.70 13.78
N SER A 34 13.18 0.76 13.07
CA SER A 34 13.71 -0.59 12.88
C SER A 34 13.78 -0.92 11.39
N ILE A 35 14.92 -1.43 10.98
CA ILE A 35 15.20 -1.90 9.63
C ILE A 35 15.51 -3.40 9.74
N THR A 36 14.83 -4.22 8.97
CA THR A 36 14.98 -5.67 8.99
C THR A 36 15.33 -6.18 7.60
N TYR A 37 16.42 -6.93 7.51
CA TYR A 37 16.84 -7.64 6.31
C TYR A 37 16.31 -9.08 6.38
N PRO A 38 15.86 -9.69 5.27
CA PRO A 38 15.28 -11.03 5.29
C PRO A 38 16.32 -12.15 5.50
N ASN A 39 17.61 -11.83 5.36
CA ASN A 39 18.76 -12.71 5.55
C ASN A 39 19.83 -11.97 6.35
N VAL A 40 20.84 -12.70 6.84
CA VAL A 40 22.02 -12.09 7.48
C VAL A 40 22.78 -11.23 6.47
N VAL A 41 23.04 -9.98 6.84
CA VAL A 41 23.95 -9.07 6.13
C VAL A 41 25.12 -8.74 7.05
N LYS A 42 26.28 -8.41 6.48
CA LYS A 42 27.44 -7.99 7.29
C LYS A 42 27.07 -6.73 8.06
N HIS A 43 27.42 -6.64 9.34
CA HIS A 43 27.14 -5.47 10.17
C HIS A 43 27.74 -4.19 9.59
N SER A 44 28.90 -4.27 8.94
CA SER A 44 29.52 -3.14 8.23
C SER A 44 28.67 -2.65 7.06
N GLN A 45 28.00 -3.55 6.34
CA GLN A 45 27.07 -3.20 5.27
C GLN A 45 25.80 -2.57 5.85
N ALA A 46 25.24 -3.14 6.91
CA ALA A 46 24.10 -2.55 7.61
C ALA A 46 24.39 -1.14 8.15
N GLN A 47 25.60 -0.93 8.69
CA GLN A 47 26.09 0.37 9.13
C GLN A 47 26.25 1.36 7.97
N MET A 48 26.73 0.90 6.81
CA MET A 48 26.84 1.72 5.60
C MET A 48 25.47 2.19 5.10
N HIS A 49 24.48 1.30 5.07
CA HIS A 49 23.11 1.68 4.71
C HIS A 49 22.52 2.68 5.71
N LEU A 50 22.73 2.47 7.02
CA LEU A 50 22.30 3.43 8.04
C LEU A 50 22.97 4.80 7.85
N SER A 51 24.27 4.84 7.58
CA SER A 51 25.00 6.08 7.29
C SER A 51 24.44 6.79 6.06
N THR A 52 24.09 6.05 5.02
CA THR A 52 23.47 6.59 3.80
C THR A 52 22.09 7.15 4.08
N LEU A 53 21.26 6.43 4.85
CA LEU A 53 19.96 6.91 5.30
C LEU A 53 20.07 8.21 6.09
N VAL A 54 21.02 8.29 7.02
CA VAL A 54 21.30 9.51 7.80
C VAL A 54 21.70 10.68 6.89
N ALA A 55 22.58 10.44 5.92
CA ALA A 55 23.00 11.48 4.99
C ALA A 55 21.84 11.99 4.12
N GLU A 56 20.97 11.10 3.65
CA GLU A 56 19.84 11.44 2.78
C GLU A 56 18.68 12.10 3.54
N THR A 57 18.45 11.72 4.81
CA THR A 57 17.33 12.22 5.63
C THR A 57 17.69 13.39 6.52
N GLY A 58 18.98 13.57 6.84
CA GLY A 58 19.43 14.48 7.89
C GLY A 58 19.08 14.04 9.32
N TRP A 59 18.64 12.78 9.51
CA TRP A 59 18.25 12.28 10.83
C TRP A 59 19.43 12.23 11.80
N ARG A 60 19.19 12.66 13.03
CA ARG A 60 20.15 12.48 14.13
C ARG A 60 19.87 11.14 14.79
N VAL A 61 20.82 10.22 14.71
CA VAL A 61 20.64 8.85 15.20
C VAL A 61 21.30 8.68 16.56
N THR A 62 20.61 8.03 17.49
CA THR A 62 21.11 7.64 18.81
C THR A 62 20.71 6.20 19.12
N ASN A 63 21.36 5.57 20.12
CA ASN A 63 21.03 4.23 20.60
C ASN A 63 20.94 3.17 19.49
N THR A 64 21.90 3.19 18.56
CA THR A 64 21.95 2.23 17.46
C THR A 64 22.33 0.84 17.96
N THR A 65 21.55 -0.16 17.57
CA THR A 65 21.81 -1.57 17.83
C THR A 65 21.71 -2.32 16.50
N ILE A 66 22.70 -3.16 16.20
CA ILE A 66 22.68 -4.09 15.06
C ILE A 66 22.72 -5.50 15.63
N THR A 67 21.71 -6.31 15.32
CA THR A 67 21.59 -7.70 15.83
C THR A 67 21.39 -8.67 14.67
N ASP A 68 21.95 -9.87 14.81
CA ASP A 68 21.55 -11.02 14.01
C ASP A 68 20.67 -11.91 14.89
N GLU A 69 19.39 -11.99 14.55
CA GLU A 69 18.40 -12.73 15.32
C GLU A 69 17.99 -13.98 14.55
N SER A 70 18.14 -15.14 15.20
CA SER A 70 17.43 -16.34 14.80
C SER A 70 16.06 -16.33 15.47
N VAL A 71 14.99 -16.40 14.68
CA VAL A 71 13.64 -16.52 15.23
C VAL A 71 13.54 -17.93 15.82
N MET A 72 13.75 -18.03 17.14
CA MET A 72 13.89 -19.29 17.92
C MET A 72 12.74 -20.29 17.78
N SER A 73 11.69 -19.99 17.01
CA SER A 73 10.45 -20.76 16.98
C SER A 73 10.10 -21.42 15.64
N SER A 74 10.92 -21.35 14.57
CA SER A 74 10.45 -21.92 13.29
C SER A 74 11.48 -22.35 12.24
N GLY A 75 12.73 -22.66 12.60
CA GLY A 75 13.73 -23.10 11.60
C GLY A 75 13.94 -22.09 10.47
N LYS A 76 13.64 -20.81 10.74
CA LYS A 76 13.85 -19.71 9.79
C LYS A 76 15.30 -19.31 9.82
N ASP A 77 15.82 -18.96 8.65
CA ASP A 77 17.17 -18.41 8.52
C ASP A 77 17.32 -17.16 9.41
N PRO A 78 18.49 -16.97 10.02
CA PRO A 78 18.77 -15.77 10.80
C PRO A 78 18.61 -14.51 9.95
N MET A 79 18.17 -13.43 10.58
CA MET A 79 17.97 -12.13 9.96
C MET A 79 18.77 -11.06 10.68
N THR A 80 19.28 -10.07 9.94
CA THR A 80 19.89 -8.89 10.55
C THR A 80 18.85 -7.81 10.78
N SER A 81 18.89 -7.17 11.94
CA SER A 81 18.08 -5.99 12.26
C SER A 81 18.97 -4.81 12.67
N VAL A 82 18.55 -3.60 12.30
CA VAL A 82 19.14 -2.33 12.76
C VAL A 82 18.05 -1.54 13.44
N GLN A 83 18.26 -1.21 14.70
CA GLN A 83 17.32 -0.41 15.49
C GLN A 83 18.01 0.85 15.98
N PHE A 84 17.30 1.96 15.99
CA PHE A 84 17.83 3.20 16.54
C PHE A 84 16.72 4.18 16.93
N MET A 85 17.12 5.23 17.64
CA MET A 85 16.26 6.34 18.00
C MET A 85 16.64 7.60 17.23
N THR A 86 15.66 8.46 16.95
CA THR A 86 15.91 9.78 16.37
C THR A 86 14.87 10.80 16.86
N PRO A 87 15.27 12.04 17.21
CA PRO A 87 14.33 13.02 17.75
C PRO A 87 13.25 13.43 16.74
N GLN A 88 13.50 13.26 15.44
CA GLN A 88 12.59 13.73 14.40
C GLN A 88 12.67 12.86 13.15
N VAL A 89 11.57 12.17 12.81
CA VAL A 89 11.40 11.42 11.55
C VAL A 89 10.51 12.12 10.53
N ILE A 90 9.76 13.14 10.96
CA ILE A 90 8.84 13.92 10.15
C ILE A 90 9.31 15.36 10.17
N ASP A 91 9.36 16.01 9.02
CA ASP A 91 9.57 17.46 8.96
C ASP A 91 8.33 18.17 9.53
N PRO A 92 8.42 18.90 10.66
CA PRO A 92 7.28 19.58 11.27
C PRO A 92 6.77 20.75 10.41
N ALA A 93 7.62 21.35 9.56
CA ALA A 93 7.21 22.43 8.67
C ALA A 93 6.38 21.89 7.51
N ALA A 94 6.86 20.83 6.87
CA ALA A 94 6.19 20.24 5.71
C ALA A 94 5.05 19.28 6.09
N ASN A 95 5.12 18.64 7.27
CA ASN A 95 4.29 17.52 7.68
C ASN A 95 4.30 16.36 6.66
N ILE A 96 5.46 16.12 6.03
CA ILE A 96 5.67 15.11 4.99
C ILE A 96 6.52 13.96 5.54
N LEU A 97 6.17 12.74 5.15
CA LEU A 97 6.97 11.54 5.41
C LEU A 97 8.12 11.46 4.41
N PRO A 98 9.40 11.32 4.84
CA PRO A 98 10.55 11.36 3.95
C PRO A 98 10.72 10.05 3.16
N VAL A 99 9.84 9.81 2.19
CA VAL A 99 9.83 8.57 1.39
C VAL A 99 11.02 8.53 0.40
N GLU A 100 11.29 9.61 -0.34
CA GLU A 100 12.38 9.63 -1.33
C GLU A 100 13.77 9.38 -0.71
N PRO A 101 14.17 10.05 0.38
CA PRO A 101 15.43 9.76 1.08
C PRO A 101 15.60 8.29 1.48
N VAL A 102 14.53 7.66 1.95
CA VAL A 102 14.55 6.24 2.32
C VAL A 102 14.76 5.37 1.08
N ILE A 103 14.04 5.63 -0.01
CA ILE A 103 14.22 4.87 -1.26
C ILE A 103 15.65 5.03 -1.80
N LYS A 104 16.22 6.23 -1.73
CA LYS A 104 17.61 6.49 -2.15
C LYS A 104 18.62 5.68 -1.32
N ALA A 105 18.44 5.63 -0.01
CA ALA A 105 19.35 4.91 0.89
C ALA A 105 19.33 3.38 0.71
N TYR A 106 18.23 2.83 0.20
CA TYR A 106 18.03 1.39 0.04
C TYR A 106 17.75 0.97 -1.40
N LYS A 107 18.17 1.78 -2.38
CA LYS A 107 17.86 1.54 -3.80
C LYS A 107 18.45 0.24 -4.37
N ASP A 108 19.43 -0.35 -3.71
CA ASP A 108 19.99 -1.66 -4.09
C ASP A 108 19.05 -2.84 -3.78
N TYR A 109 17.96 -2.60 -3.04
CA TYR A 109 16.92 -3.57 -2.75
C TYR A 109 15.75 -3.41 -3.73
N ALA A 110 15.36 -4.51 -4.38
CA ALA A 110 14.29 -4.48 -5.38
C ALA A 110 12.92 -4.23 -4.74
N ASN A 111 12.65 -4.79 -3.56
CA ASN A 111 11.35 -4.66 -2.88
C ASN A 111 11.54 -4.10 -1.47
N ILE A 112 11.14 -2.84 -1.27
CA ILE A 112 11.22 -2.13 0.01
C ILE A 112 9.80 -2.00 0.57
N GLN A 113 9.61 -2.40 1.82
CA GLN A 113 8.38 -2.11 2.56
C GLN A 113 8.67 -1.05 3.62
N LEU A 114 8.03 0.11 3.50
CA LEU A 114 8.16 1.21 4.46
C LEU A 114 6.83 1.44 5.19
N ILE A 115 6.85 1.38 6.51
CA ILE A 115 5.68 1.52 7.36
C ILE A 115 5.92 2.64 8.36
N TYR A 116 5.07 3.64 8.37
CA TYR A 116 5.03 4.67 9.41
C TYR A 116 3.84 4.42 10.32
N ILE A 117 4.10 4.27 11.61
CA ILE A 117 3.11 4.32 12.68
C ILE A 117 3.20 5.71 13.29
N VAL A 118 2.09 6.42 13.34
CA VAL A 118 2.03 7.81 13.81
C VAL A 118 0.79 8.02 14.68
N PRO A 119 0.71 9.09 15.49
CA PRO A 119 -0.50 9.37 16.25
C PRO A 119 -1.70 9.62 15.32
N GLN A 120 -2.86 9.10 15.67
CA GLN A 120 -4.07 9.21 14.82
C GLN A 120 -4.50 10.65 14.54
N ASN A 121 -4.13 11.59 15.41
CA ASN A 121 -4.40 13.02 15.28
C ASN A 121 -3.31 13.78 14.49
N ALA A 122 -2.25 13.12 14.02
CA ALA A 122 -1.21 13.76 13.22
C ALA A 122 -1.76 14.12 11.83
N ARG A 123 -1.65 15.40 11.47
CA ARG A 123 -2.07 15.92 10.16
C ARG A 123 -0.94 15.78 9.14
N LEU A 124 -0.65 14.54 8.75
CA LEU A 124 0.41 14.26 7.78
C LEU A 124 -0.11 14.38 6.35
N ARG A 125 0.74 14.92 5.49
CA ARG A 125 0.54 14.89 4.05
C ARG A 125 1.32 13.70 3.49
N ALA A 126 0.60 12.60 3.28
CA ALA A 126 1.15 11.40 2.65
C ALA A 126 1.15 11.54 1.13
N MET A 127 2.14 10.94 0.48
CA MET A 127 2.16 10.80 -0.97
C MET A 127 1.24 9.64 -1.36
N GLY A 128 0.48 9.79 -2.46
CA GLY A 128 -0.28 8.69 -3.04
C GLY A 128 0.62 7.65 -3.73
N SER A 129 -0.01 6.69 -4.40
CA SER A 129 0.73 5.78 -5.29
C SER A 129 1.39 6.57 -6.43
N TYR A 130 2.56 6.13 -6.86
CA TYR A 130 3.38 6.81 -7.87
C TYR A 130 4.15 5.79 -8.70
N GLU A 131 4.37 6.07 -9.99
CA GLU A 131 5.15 5.19 -10.85
C GLU A 131 5.95 6.00 -11.87
N ASN A 132 7.20 5.58 -12.08
CA ASN A 132 8.02 6.07 -13.18
C ASN A 132 8.93 4.93 -13.71
N LYS A 133 9.95 5.29 -14.51
CA LYS A 133 10.92 4.35 -15.07
C LYS A 133 11.90 3.75 -14.05
N TYR A 134 11.99 4.33 -12.85
CA TYR A 134 12.91 3.92 -11.79
C TYR A 134 12.21 3.11 -10.70
N VAL A 135 10.99 3.47 -10.33
CA VAL A 135 10.26 2.88 -9.21
C VAL A 135 8.76 2.76 -9.49
N THR A 136 8.13 1.79 -8.83
CA THR A 136 6.68 1.78 -8.56
C THR A 136 6.48 1.88 -7.06
N ILE A 137 5.62 2.80 -6.63
CA ILE A 137 5.27 3.03 -5.22
C ILE A 137 3.77 2.82 -5.08
N THR A 138 3.38 1.83 -4.28
CA THR A 138 2.00 1.62 -3.87
C THR A 138 1.79 2.21 -2.48
N PHE A 139 0.69 2.93 -2.30
CA PHE A 139 0.35 3.53 -1.02
C PHE A 139 -0.93 2.90 -0.45
N ASN A 140 -0.87 2.48 0.81
CA ASN A 140 -2.03 2.06 1.59
C ASN A 140 -1.95 2.75 2.97
N GLY A 141 -2.85 3.71 3.20
CA GLY A 141 -2.89 4.50 4.43
C GLY A 141 -4.20 4.36 5.17
N SER A 142 -4.11 4.33 6.50
CA SER A 142 -5.23 4.51 7.43
C SER A 142 -4.82 5.51 8.52
N PRO A 143 -5.77 6.09 9.27
CA PRO A 143 -5.43 6.96 10.39
C PRO A 143 -4.45 6.28 11.36
N GLY A 144 -3.25 6.86 11.49
CA GLY A 144 -2.18 6.36 12.35
C GLY A 144 -1.26 5.30 11.73
N THR A 145 -1.48 4.84 10.50
CA THR A 145 -0.58 3.89 9.82
C THR A 145 -0.50 4.16 8.32
N TYR A 146 0.71 4.41 7.81
CA TYR A 146 0.98 4.70 6.41
C TYR A 146 1.94 3.64 5.87
N ARG A 147 1.51 2.85 4.90
CA ARG A 147 2.29 1.76 4.30
C ARG A 147 2.62 2.09 2.85
N TYR A 148 3.91 2.08 2.53
CA TYR A 148 4.42 2.20 1.17
C TYR A 148 5.09 0.89 0.76
N GLY A 149 4.59 0.28 -0.31
CA GLY A 149 5.30 -0.78 -1.01
C GLY A 149 6.08 -0.17 -2.18
N ILE A 150 7.39 -0.33 -2.19
CA ILE A 150 8.24 0.23 -3.23
C ILE A 150 8.92 -0.91 -3.98
N HIS A 151 8.77 -0.89 -5.30
CA HIS A 151 9.49 -1.75 -6.22
C HIS A 151 10.50 -0.92 -7.02
N VAL A 152 11.78 -1.14 -6.80
CA VAL A 152 12.86 -0.47 -7.52
C VAL A 152 13.14 -1.21 -8.83
N LYS A 153 12.77 -0.59 -9.95
CA LYS A 153 12.99 -1.11 -11.30
C LYS A 153 14.42 -0.86 -11.78
N ASN A 154 14.98 0.31 -11.45
CA ASN A 154 16.34 0.70 -11.83
C ASN A 154 16.97 1.55 -10.73
N PRO A 155 18.06 1.11 -10.07
CA PRO A 155 18.71 1.82 -8.95
C PRO A 155 19.60 3.00 -9.38
N SER A 156 19.75 3.25 -10.68
CA SER A 156 20.67 4.26 -11.22
C SER A 156 20.15 5.71 -11.13
N PHE A 157 19.10 5.98 -10.36
CA PHE A 157 18.60 7.34 -10.15
C PHE A 157 19.43 8.09 -9.09
N GLN A 158 19.52 9.41 -9.29
CA GLN A 158 20.05 10.36 -8.30
C GLN A 158 18.92 11.02 -7.49
N SER A 159 17.77 11.26 -8.13
CA SER A 159 16.53 11.74 -7.52
C SER A 159 15.33 11.14 -8.24
N LEU A 160 14.21 10.98 -7.52
CA LEU A 160 12.96 10.48 -8.05
C LEU A 160 11.96 11.59 -8.40
N ASN A 161 12.22 12.82 -7.93
CA ASN A 161 11.34 13.97 -8.01
C ASN A 161 9.90 13.61 -7.61
N LEU A 162 9.75 12.99 -6.44
CA LEU A 162 8.44 12.54 -5.98
C LEU A 162 7.46 13.73 -5.87
N PRO A 163 6.19 13.56 -6.26
CA PRO A 163 5.21 14.63 -6.18
C PRO A 163 5.02 15.07 -4.73
N THR A 164 5.15 16.37 -4.48
CA THR A 164 4.97 16.93 -3.14
C THR A 164 3.48 16.94 -2.78
N PRO A 165 3.08 16.31 -1.66
CA PRO A 165 1.69 16.30 -1.21
C PRO A 165 1.11 17.72 -1.05
N GLY A 166 0.10 18.04 -1.85
CA GLY A 166 -0.67 19.29 -1.75
C GLY A 166 -0.25 20.44 -2.68
N LEU A 167 0.72 20.23 -3.59
CA LEU A 167 1.05 21.21 -4.63
C LEU A 167 0.49 20.87 -6.02
N SER A 168 0.06 19.62 -6.25
CA SER A 168 -0.59 19.22 -7.49
C SER A 168 -2.11 19.20 -7.27
N GLY A 169 -2.80 20.21 -7.82
CA GLY A 169 -4.27 20.29 -7.87
C GLY A 169 -4.93 19.18 -8.70
N GLU A 170 -4.15 18.29 -9.31
CA GLU A 170 -4.63 17.09 -9.97
C GLU A 170 -4.11 15.88 -9.21
N ALA A 171 -4.98 15.32 -8.37
CA ALA A 171 -4.85 13.95 -7.92
C ALA A 171 -4.81 13.07 -9.18
N GLY A 172 -3.62 12.59 -9.54
CA GLY A 172 -3.46 11.51 -10.48
C GLY A 172 -4.43 10.41 -10.06
N THR A 173 -5.49 10.25 -10.85
CA THR A 173 -6.56 9.31 -10.57
C THR A 173 -6.02 7.93 -10.89
N VAL A 174 -5.19 7.38 -10.00
CA VAL A 174 -4.84 5.96 -9.98
C VAL A 174 -6.05 5.23 -9.38
N GLY A 175 -7.13 5.23 -10.14
CA GLY A 175 -8.45 4.72 -9.76
C GLY A 175 -9.33 4.38 -10.97
N GLY A 176 -8.72 4.21 -12.15
CA GLY A 176 -9.42 4.00 -13.41
C GLY A 176 -9.73 2.56 -13.80
N GLN A 177 -9.55 1.55 -12.94
CA GLN A 177 -9.85 0.15 -13.31
C GLN A 177 -11.21 -0.36 -12.83
N ASN A 178 -11.93 0.35 -11.96
CA ASN A 178 -13.23 -0.13 -11.45
C ASN A 178 -14.45 0.55 -12.07
N THR A 179 -14.28 1.58 -12.90
CA THR A 179 -15.43 2.27 -13.53
C THR A 179 -16.06 1.40 -14.62
N VAL A 180 -15.24 0.72 -15.44
CA VAL A 180 -15.75 -0.20 -16.47
C VAL A 180 -16.41 -1.43 -15.84
N ALA A 181 -15.81 -2.00 -14.79
CA ALA A 181 -16.38 -3.15 -14.08
C ALA A 181 -17.70 -2.81 -13.36
N ARG A 182 -17.81 -1.61 -12.75
CA ARG A 182 -19.05 -1.14 -12.12
C ARG A 182 -20.15 -0.81 -13.14
N VAL A 183 -19.79 -0.20 -14.27
CA VAL A 183 -20.76 0.07 -15.35
C VAL A 183 -21.20 -1.24 -16.00
N ALA A 184 -20.30 -2.20 -16.25
CA ALA A 184 -20.64 -3.52 -16.77
C ALA A 184 -21.56 -4.30 -15.82
N ALA A 185 -21.28 -4.28 -14.50
CA ALA A 185 -22.15 -4.92 -13.51
C ALA A 185 -23.55 -4.26 -13.45
N ALA A 186 -23.63 -2.93 -13.55
CA ALA A 186 -24.91 -2.22 -13.57
C ALA A 186 -25.73 -2.55 -14.84
N VAL A 187 -25.10 -2.61 -16.01
CA VAL A 187 -25.76 -3.00 -17.27
C VAL A 187 -26.29 -4.43 -17.20
N LEU A 188 -25.53 -5.36 -16.60
CA LEU A 188 -25.92 -6.76 -16.49
C LEU A 188 -27.14 -6.95 -15.55
N ILE A 189 -27.23 -6.16 -14.48
CA ILE A 189 -28.41 -6.13 -13.59
C ILE A 189 -29.65 -5.62 -14.33
N VAL A 190 -29.52 -4.56 -15.14
CA VAL A 190 -30.64 -4.02 -15.93
C VAL A 190 -31.13 -5.03 -16.96
N LEU A 191 -30.23 -5.74 -17.65
CA LEU A 191 -30.60 -6.76 -18.63
C LEU A 191 -31.31 -7.97 -17.97
N LEU A 192 -30.86 -8.39 -16.79
CA LEU A 192 -31.53 -9.44 -16.01
C LEU A 192 -32.96 -9.03 -15.60
N ALA A 193 -33.16 -7.79 -15.15
CA ALA A 193 -34.48 -7.28 -14.78
C ALA A 193 -35.45 -7.27 -15.97
N ILE A 194 -34.97 -6.87 -17.16
CA ILE A 194 -35.77 -6.90 -18.41
C ILE A 194 -36.11 -8.34 -18.79
N GLY A 195 -35.16 -9.26 -18.71
CA GLY A 195 -35.39 -10.68 -19.01
C GLY A 195 -36.47 -11.32 -18.12
N ILE A 196 -36.45 -11.02 -16.82
CA ILE A 196 -37.47 -11.52 -15.87
C ILE A 196 -38.86 -10.94 -16.20
N ALA A 197 -38.94 -9.65 -16.56
CA ALA A 197 -40.21 -9.02 -16.93
C ALA A 197 -40.83 -9.64 -18.19
N ILE A 198 -40.02 -9.92 -19.22
CA ILE A 198 -40.47 -10.60 -20.45
C ILE A 198 -40.98 -12.01 -20.14
N LEU A 199 -40.26 -12.78 -19.33
CA LEU A 199 -40.70 -14.12 -18.93
C LEU A 199 -42.04 -14.08 -18.18
N ALA A 200 -42.20 -13.18 -17.21
CA ALA A 200 -43.46 -13.02 -16.46
C ALA A 200 -44.64 -12.66 -17.38
N PHE A 201 -44.42 -11.82 -18.39
CA PHE A 201 -45.44 -11.45 -19.39
C PHE A 201 -45.84 -12.64 -20.29
N MET A 202 -44.89 -13.48 -20.70
CA MET A 202 -45.20 -14.66 -21.51
C MET A 202 -46.04 -15.71 -20.76
N PHE A 203 -45.78 -15.92 -19.47
CA PHE A 203 -46.55 -16.87 -18.66
C PHE A 203 -47.97 -16.38 -18.35
N THR A 204 -48.16 -15.08 -18.12
CA THR A 204 -49.49 -14.51 -17.86
C THR A 204 -50.38 -14.52 -19.10
N ASN A 205 -49.85 -14.23 -20.29
CA ASN A 205 -50.64 -14.29 -21.53
C ASN A 205 -51.05 -15.71 -21.94
N ARG A 206 -50.25 -16.73 -21.64
CA ARG A 206 -50.62 -18.13 -21.89
C ARG A 206 -51.81 -18.61 -21.05
N ALA A 207 -51.99 -18.08 -19.84
CA ALA A 207 -53.11 -18.44 -18.98
C ALA A 207 -54.46 -17.90 -19.48
N ILE A 208 -54.45 -16.80 -20.24
CA ILE A 208 -55.67 -16.16 -20.77
C ILE A 208 -56.14 -16.85 -22.07
N ALA A 209 -55.22 -17.32 -22.91
CA ALA A 209 -55.55 -17.99 -24.16
C ALA A 209 -56.12 -19.43 -24.00
N GLY A 210 -56.02 -20.03 -22.81
CA GLY A 210 -56.48 -21.41 -22.55
C GLY A 210 -57.93 -21.56 -22.11
N ARG A 211 -58.69 -20.46 -21.91
CA ARG A 211 -60.02 -20.50 -21.29
C ARG A 211 -61.19 -20.24 -22.25
N GLY A 212 -61.05 -20.62 -23.52
CA GLY A 212 -62.11 -20.52 -24.52
C GLY A 212 -62.34 -21.85 -25.23
N GLY A 213 -63.23 -22.70 -24.71
CA GLY A 213 -63.53 -23.96 -25.41
C GLY A 213 -64.44 -24.96 -24.70
N THR A 214 -65.57 -24.55 -24.12
CA THR A 214 -66.69 -25.49 -23.90
C THR A 214 -67.78 -25.16 -24.92
N LYS A 215 -67.78 -25.90 -26.03
CA LYS A 215 -68.94 -25.98 -26.92
C LYS A 215 -69.90 -27.02 -26.37
N SER A 216 -71.15 -26.59 -26.24
CA SER A 216 -72.34 -27.40 -26.03
C SER A 216 -72.57 -28.34 -27.21
N GLY A 217 -72.98 -29.56 -26.91
CA GLY A 217 -73.63 -30.51 -27.80
C GLY A 217 -74.34 -31.54 -26.93
#